data_AF-A0A7Y2UPE7-F1
#
_entry.id   AF-A0A7Y2UPE7-F1
#
_cell.length_a   1.000
_cell.length_b   1.000
_cell.length_c   1.000
_cell.angle_alpha   90.00
_cell.angle_beta   90.00
_cell.angle_gamma   90.00
#
_symmetry.space_group_name_H-M   'P 1'
#
loop_
_entity.id
_entity.type
_entity.pdbx_description
1 polymer ?
#
loop_
_entity_poly.entity_id
_entity_poly.type
_entity_poly.pdbx_seq_one_letter_code
_entity_poly.pdbx_strand_id
1 'polypeptide(L)' 'MDETIIITSKLLLALLIPLIGSIFVMLLGKDENLRETISSVSSIALFVVVCSMIPTIFAGQTLYYNLFTILPNV' A
#
# COMPACT_ATOMS: atom_id res chain seq x y z
N MET A 1 0.49 0.39 26.25
CA MET A 1 0.78 0.38 24.81
C MET A 1 1.14 -1.06 24.50
N ASP A 2 0.28 -1.80 23.78
CA ASP A 2 0.55 -3.21 23.49
C ASP A 2 1.86 -3.33 22.70
N GLU A 3 2.82 -4.07 23.25
CA GLU A 3 4.16 -4.31 22.67
C GLU A 3 4.10 -5.01 21.30
N THR A 4 2.89 -5.44 20.92
CA THR A 4 2.55 -6.15 19.70
C THR A 4 2.20 -5.22 18.54
N ILE A 5 1.99 -3.91 18.76
CA ILE A 5 1.56 -2.97 17.71
C ILE A 5 2.76 -2.25 17.10
N ILE A 6 2.94 -2.38 15.79
CA ILE A 6 3.98 -1.70 15.02
C ILE A 6 3.36 -0.60 14.15
N ILE A 7 3.76 0.65 14.41
CA ILE A 7 3.37 1.78 13.58
C ILE A 7 4.20 1.76 12.30
N THR A 8 3.55 1.66 11.14
CA THR A 8 4.26 1.59 9.86
C THR A 8 3.56 2.30 8.72
N SER A 9 4.33 2.96 7.85
CA SER A 9 3.83 3.56 6.61
C SER A 9 3.62 2.55 5.48
N LYS A 10 4.05 1.28 5.65
CA LYS A 10 3.88 0.23 4.63
C LYS A 10 2.41 0.03 4.24
N LEU A 11 1.49 0.18 5.19
CA LEU A 11 0.04 0.09 4.95
C LEU A 11 -0.46 1.19 4.02
N LEU A 12 -0.01 2.43 4.25
CA LEU A 12 -0.31 3.55 3.35
C LEU A 12 0.30 3.31 1.96
N LEU A 13 1.55 2.84 1.89
CA LEU A 13 2.21 2.55 0.62
C LEU A 13 1.44 1.48 -0.18
N ALA A 14 0.98 0.42 0.48
CA ALA A 14 0.16 -0.63 -0.15
C ALA A 14 -1.15 -0.07 -0.74
N LEU A 15 -1.74 0.95 -0.13
CA LEU A 15 -2.90 1.66 -0.68
C LEU A 15 -2.53 2.56 -1.87
N LEU A 16 -1.41 3.30 -1.76
CA LEU A 16 -1.02 4.29 -2.75
C LEU A 16 -0.52 3.68 -4.06
N ILE A 17 0.13 2.51 -4.03
CA ILE A 17 0.65 1.85 -5.24
C ILE A 17 -0.43 1.64 -6.31
N PRO A 18 -1.54 0.90 -6.05
CA PRO A 18 -2.58 0.70 -7.05
C PRO A 18 -3.33 1.99 -7.39
N LEU A 19 -3.47 2.92 -6.44
CA LEU A 19 -4.10 4.21 -6.70
C LEU A 19 -3.30 5.00 -7.75
N ILE A 20 -1.98 5.14 -7.53
CA ILE A 20 -1.07 5.80 -8.46
C ILE A 20 -1.03 5.04 -9.80
N GLY A 21 -0.93 3.71 -9.77
CA GLY A 21 -0.97 2.87 -10.96
C GLY A 21 -2.23 3.08 -11.81
N SER A 22 -3.40 3.16 -11.18
CA SER A 22 -4.67 3.43 -11.86
C SER A 22 -4.73 4.83 -12.49
N ILE A 23 -4.19 5.84 -11.82
CA ILE A 23 -4.08 7.20 -12.36
C ILE A 23 -3.22 7.20 -13.63
N PHE A 24 -2.06 6.53 -13.60
CA PHE A 24 -1.20 6.40 -14.77
C PHE A 24 -1.87 5.65 -15.92
N VAL A 25 -2.57 4.56 -15.62
CA VAL A 25 -3.38 3.80 -16.59
C VAL A 25 -4.42 4.69 -17.27
N MET A 26 -5.10 5.55 -16.51
CA MET A 26 -6.10 6.47 -17.04
C MET A 26 -5.50 7.55 -17.94
N LEU A 27 -4.32 8.09 -17.56
CA LEU A 27 -3.62 9.12 -18.34
C LEU A 27 -3.02 8.57 -19.65
N LEU A 28 -2.57 7.32 -19.67
CA LEU A 28 -1.95 6.67 -20.84
C LEU A 28 -2.94 5.91 -21.74
N GLY A 29 -4.23 6.24 -21.67
CA GLY A 29 -5.33 5.50 -22.31
C GLY A 29 -5.24 5.30 -23.84
N LYS A 30 -4.28 5.92 -24.54
CA LYS A 30 -4.08 5.77 -25.99
C LYS A 30 -3.26 4.53 -26.38
N ASP A 31 -2.37 4.07 -25.50
CA ASP A 31 -1.44 2.97 -25.78
C ASP A 31 -1.74 1.75 -24.87
N GLU A 32 -2.39 0.73 -25.43
CA GLU A 32 -2.84 -0.46 -24.70
C GLU A 32 -1.69 -1.21 -24.02
N ASN A 33 -0.56 -1.43 -24.72
CA ASN A 33 0.60 -2.12 -24.17
C ASN A 33 1.20 -1.42 -22.93
N LEU A 34 1.20 -0.08 -22.93
CA LEU A 34 1.71 0.69 -21.79
C LEU A 34 0.75 0.60 -20.60
N ARG A 35 -0.55 0.63 -20.86
CA ARG A 35 -1.59 0.46 -19.84
C ARG A 35 -1.45 -0.88 -19.11
N GLU A 36 -1.26 -1.96 -19.86
CA GLU A 36 -1.07 -3.30 -19.30
C GLU A 36 0.23 -3.42 -18.51
N THR A 37 1.30 -2.82 -19.00
CA THR A 37 2.60 -2.79 -18.31
C THR A 37 2.48 -2.07 -16.97
N ILE A 38 1.85 -0.90 -16.93
CA ILE A 38 1.69 -0.12 -15.68
C ILE A 38 0.83 -0.87 -14.67
N SER A 39 -0.26 -1.48 -15.11
CA SER A 39 -1.12 -2.29 -14.23
C SER A 39 -0.36 -3.49 -13.65
N SER A 40 0.41 -4.18 -14.49
CA SER A 40 1.22 -5.34 -14.09
C SER A 40 2.33 -4.93 -13.11
N VAL A 41 3.07 -3.86 -13.42
CA VAL A 41 4.12 -3.31 -12.55
C VAL A 41 3.54 -2.87 -11.21
N SER A 42 2.39 -2.19 -11.20
CA SER A 42 1.69 -1.79 -9.98
C SER A 42 1.34 -3.00 -9.11
N SER A 43 0.86 -4.09 -9.72
CA SER A 43 0.49 -5.31 -9.01
C SER A 43 1.71 -6.02 -8.40
N ILE A 44 2.82 -6.09 -9.14
CA ILE A 44 4.08 -6.66 -8.66
C ILE A 44 4.65 -5.81 -7.51
N ALA A 45 4.64 -4.48 -7.64
CA ALA A 45 5.11 -3.58 -6.60
C ALA A 45 4.28 -3.72 -5.31
N LEU A 46 2.96 -3.79 -5.43
CA LEU A 46 2.07 -4.05 -4.29
C LEU A 46 2.38 -5.39 -3.63
N PHE A 47 2.56 -6.45 -4.43
CA PHE A 47 2.90 -7.77 -3.93
C PHE A 47 4.21 -7.77 -3.11
N VAL A 48 5.25 -7.09 -3.58
CA VAL A 48 6.52 -6.97 -2.84
C VAL A 48 6.32 -6.25 -1.50
N VAL A 49 5.52 -5.19 -1.48
CA VAL A 49 5.21 -4.45 -0.23
C VAL A 49 4.46 -5.34 0.77
N VAL A 50 3.46 -6.11 0.31
CA VAL A 50 2.72 -7.05 1.16
C VAL A 50 3.64 -8.17 1.66
N CYS A 51 4.51 -8.72 0.81
CA CYS A 51 5.50 -9.73 1.22
C CYS A 51 6.45 -9.21 2.31
N SER A 52 6.82 -7.93 2.28
CA SER A 52 7.62 -7.28 3.33
C SER A 52 6.90 -7.18 4.69
N MET A 53 5.57 -7.36 4.74
CA MET A 53 4.77 -7.36 5.97
C MET A 53 4.65 -8.75 6.60
N ILE A 54 4.74 -9.81 5.80
CA ILE A 54 4.61 -11.21 6.24
C ILE A 54 5.45 -11.54 7.48
N PRO A 55 6.77 -11.27 7.53
CA PRO A 55 7.57 -11.66 8.69
C PRO A 55 7.11 -10.97 9.98
N THR A 56 6.67 -9.72 9.89
CA THR A 56 6.14 -8.94 11.02
C THR A 56 4.85 -9.56 11.56
N ILE A 57 3.94 -9.93 10.65
CA ILE A 57 2.66 -10.55 11.03
C ILE A 57 2.89 -11.95 11.64
N PHE A 58 3.82 -12.73 11.08
CA PHE A 58 4.17 -14.06 11.58
C PHE A 58 4.89 -14.01 12.94
N ALA A 59 5.52 -12.90 13.29
CA ALA A 59 6.04 -12.64 14.62
C ALA A 59 4.93 -12.31 15.65
N GLY A 60 3.65 -12.38 15.25
CA GLY A 60 2.49 -12.06 16.08
C GLY A 60 2.20 -10.57 16.18
N GLN A 61 2.92 -9.72 15.45
CA GLN A 61 2.77 -8.27 15.53
C GLN A 61 1.64 -7.76 14.63
N THR A 62 0.95 -6.72 15.08
CA THR A 62 -0.10 -6.04 14.32
C THR A 62 0.44 -4.74 13.74
N LEU A 63 0.31 -4.57 12.43
CA LEU A 63 0.70 -3.35 11.74
C LEU A 63 -0.44 -2.33 11.86
N TYR A 64 -0.11 -1.11 12.28
CA TYR A 64 -1.08 -0.03 12.45
C TYR A 64 -0.61 1.24 11.74
N TYR A 65 -1.55 1.96 11.13
CA TYR A 65 -1.30 3.28 10.56
C TYR A 65 -2.54 4.17 10.73
N ASN A 66 -2.37 5.29 11.43
CA ASN A 66 -3.42 6.31 11.56
C ASN A 66 -3.32 7.26 10.36
N LEU A 67 -4.34 7.27 9.50
CA LEU A 67 -4.39 8.15 8.31
C LEU A 67 -4.68 9.61 8.69
N PHE A 68 -5.69 9.82 9.52
CA PHE A 68 -6.08 11.13 10.04
C PHE A 68 -6.83 10.94 11.35
N THR A 69 -6.60 11.86 12.29
CA THR A 69 -7.38 11.97 13.52
C THR A 69 -8.48 13.01 13.28
N ILE A 70 -9.73 12.55 13.24
CA ILE A 70 -10.88 13.40 12.89
C ILE A 70 -11.17 14.43 14.00
N LEU A 71 -10.97 14.03 15.26
CA LEU A 71 -11.23 14.89 16.40
C LEU A 71 -10.09 14.77 17.41
N PRO A 72 -9.08 15.66 17.34
CA PRO A 72 -7.98 15.65 18.29
C PRO A 72 -8.46 16.21 19.63
N ASN A 73 -8.15 15.50 20.73
CA ASN A 73 -8.36 15.94 22.11
C ASN A 73 -9.83 16.06 22.57
N VAL A 74 -10.77 15.37 21.94
CA VAL A 74 -12.15 15.19 22.45
C VAL A 74 -12.39 13.71 22.74
#